data_AF-A0AAD9QJ98-F1
#
_entry.id   AF-A0AAD9QJ98-F1
#
_cell.length_a   1.000
_cell.length_b   1.000
_cell.length_c   1.000
_cell.angle_alpha   90.00
_cell.angle_beta   90.00
_cell.angle_gamma   90.00
#
_symmetry.space_group_name_H-M   'P 1'
#
loop_
_entity.id
_entity.type
_entity.pdbx_description
1 polymer ?
#
loop_
_entity_poly.entity_id
_entity_poly.type
_entity_poly.pdbx_seq_one_letter_code
_entity_poly.pdbx_strand_id
1 'polypeptide(L)'
;MYDSKIDILLINETKFDSTVHDSDVYIPGFEIVRKDRRVNGRKGGGVCIYLRTNLNYRIRDDLNDDDLECLIVEISKPQSSAFLVGTWYRPPNSPPERFNENQANNAIKHAEKRYFSDNLEASKGNPRKTWDLINELSSRNTSKSSNILEIQVDSRTISTSGDMAEAFNEHFTNTAQVLAQEVPAAEVNPEFYLSYTDKAFCLNTPSLDVVFNLLRKIVEKKATGLDMIPSKLLKMAASIVAPSLTAIFTKSILTGIYPTEWKTARVTPVFKKGVKSDLNNYHPINN
;
A
#
# COMPACT_ATOMS: atom_id res chain seq x y z
N MET A 1 -44.49 1.67 -12.17
CA MET A 1 -43.69 2.89 -11.91
C MET A 1 -42.94 2.76 -10.57
N TYR A 2 -42.34 1.59 -10.27
CA TYR A 2 -41.65 1.33 -8.99
C TYR A 2 -40.35 0.57 -9.26
N ASP A 3 -39.31 1.31 -9.66
CA ASP A 3 -37.92 0.84 -9.59
C ASP A 3 -37.03 2.02 -9.17
N SER A 4 -37.39 2.62 -8.03
CA SER A 4 -36.57 3.63 -7.37
C SER A 4 -35.46 2.92 -6.59
N LYS A 5 -34.20 3.10 -7.01
CA LYS A 5 -32.99 2.59 -6.34
C LYS A 5 -32.62 3.37 -5.06
N ILE A 6 -33.54 4.16 -4.52
CA ILE A 6 -33.24 5.06 -3.40
C ILE A 6 -33.56 4.33 -2.10
N ASP A 7 -32.55 4.20 -1.24
CA ASP A 7 -32.71 3.60 0.09
C ASP A 7 -32.86 4.65 1.21
N ILE A 8 -32.35 5.87 1.00
CA ILE A 8 -32.39 6.98 1.97
C ILE A 8 -32.68 8.29 1.22
N LEU A 9 -33.68 9.05 1.69
CA LEU A 9 -34.05 10.35 1.15
C LEU A 9 -34.05 11.41 2.25
N LEU A 10 -33.25 12.46 2.07
CA LEU A 10 -33.11 13.59 2.99
C LEU A 10 -33.84 14.79 2.42
N ILE A 11 -34.78 15.36 3.19
CA ILE A 11 -35.57 16.51 2.77
C ILE A 11 -35.43 17.62 3.80
N ASN A 12 -35.09 18.82 3.30
CA ASN A 12 -35.08 20.05 4.07
C ASN A 12 -36.25 20.94 3.65
N GLU A 13 -36.61 21.90 4.51
CA GLU A 13 -37.70 22.85 4.25
C GLU A 13 -39.05 22.14 4.05
N THR A 14 -39.31 21.11 4.86
CA THR A 14 -40.56 20.33 4.81
C THR A 14 -41.78 21.19 5.16
N LYS A 15 -41.56 22.24 5.96
CA LYS A 15 -42.61 23.11 6.54
C LYS A 15 -43.61 22.33 7.40
N PHE A 16 -43.28 21.14 7.86
CA PHE A 16 -44.13 20.41 8.79
C PHE A 16 -44.18 21.10 10.15
N ASP A 17 -45.31 20.94 10.81
CA ASP A 17 -45.59 21.35 12.19
C ASP A 17 -46.51 20.30 12.84
N SER A 18 -46.90 20.53 14.08
CA SER A 18 -47.70 19.58 14.86
C SER A 18 -49.09 19.28 14.28
N THR A 19 -49.53 20.01 13.24
CA THR A 19 -50.80 19.75 12.56
C THR A 19 -50.71 18.72 11.43
N VAL A 20 -49.49 18.39 10.97
CA VAL A 20 -49.27 17.41 9.90
C VAL A 20 -49.05 16.03 10.51
N HIS A 21 -49.93 15.08 10.23
CA HIS A 21 -49.79 13.71 10.72
C HIS A 21 -48.89 12.87 9.81
N ASP A 22 -48.24 11.84 10.36
CA ASP A 22 -47.37 10.96 9.57
C ASP A 22 -48.12 10.24 8.43
N SER A 23 -49.43 10.03 8.60
CA SER A 23 -50.30 9.51 7.54
C SER A 23 -50.40 10.44 6.33
N ASP A 24 -50.29 11.75 6.54
CA ASP A 24 -50.41 12.76 5.48
C ASP A 24 -49.17 12.80 4.58
N VAL A 25 -48.06 12.26 5.09
CA VAL A 25 -46.74 12.27 4.44
C VAL A 25 -46.19 10.86 4.27
N TYR A 26 -47.04 9.84 4.36
CA TYR A 26 -46.65 8.45 4.26
C TYR A 26 -46.17 8.09 2.85
N ILE A 27 -45.01 7.43 2.77
CA ILE A 27 -44.46 6.87 1.52
C ILE A 27 -44.38 5.35 1.66
N PRO A 28 -45.08 4.57 0.82
CA PRO A 28 -45.01 3.11 0.86
C PRO A 28 -43.58 2.57 0.76
N GLY A 29 -43.20 1.71 1.71
CA GLY A 29 -41.87 1.10 1.77
C GLY A 29 -40.79 1.94 2.48
N PHE A 30 -41.18 3.10 3.04
CA PHE A 30 -40.29 3.95 3.83
C PHE A 30 -40.86 4.22 5.22
N GLU A 31 -39.96 4.35 6.19
CA GLU A 31 -40.20 4.94 7.50
C GLU A 31 -39.72 6.39 7.49
N ILE A 32 -40.41 7.26 8.23
CA ILE A 32 -40.08 8.67 8.34
C ILE A 32 -39.50 8.99 9.73
N VAL A 33 -38.36 9.68 9.73
CA VAL A 33 -37.82 10.36 10.91
C VAL A 33 -37.88 11.85 10.63
N ARG A 34 -38.59 12.63 11.45
CA ARG A 34 -38.83 14.06 11.20
C ARG A 34 -38.56 14.92 12.44
N LYS A 35 -38.14 16.16 12.19
CA LYS A 35 -38.00 17.22 13.18
C LYS A 35 -38.73 18.42 12.62
N ASP A 36 -39.90 18.65 13.19
CA ASP A 36 -40.82 19.69 12.74
C ASP A 36 -40.39 21.07 13.22
N ARG A 37 -40.98 22.10 12.62
CA ARG A 37 -40.76 23.48 13.03
C ARG A 37 -41.25 23.68 14.47
N ARG A 38 -40.37 24.21 15.33
CA ARG A 38 -40.69 24.50 16.75
C ARG A 38 -41.67 25.67 16.95
N VAL A 39 -41.90 26.52 15.94
CA VAL A 39 -42.73 27.73 16.04
C VAL A 39 -43.73 27.82 14.88
N ASN A 40 -45.03 27.75 15.21
CA ASN A 40 -46.12 27.96 14.26
C ASN A 40 -46.05 29.38 13.69
N GLY A 41 -46.08 29.50 12.36
CA GLY A 41 -46.07 30.79 11.63
C GLY A 41 -44.72 31.25 11.07
N ARG A 42 -43.62 30.49 11.25
CA ARG A 42 -42.34 30.76 10.54
C ARG A 42 -42.41 30.38 9.06
N LYS A 43 -41.77 31.17 8.19
CA LYS A 43 -41.80 30.98 6.71
C LYS A 43 -41.01 29.76 6.20
N GLY A 44 -40.08 29.22 6.98
CA GLY A 44 -39.22 28.08 6.61
C GLY A 44 -38.84 27.22 7.81
N GLY A 45 -38.20 26.10 7.53
CA GLY A 45 -37.77 25.07 8.48
C GLY A 45 -38.47 23.72 8.30
N GLY A 46 -38.14 22.79 9.19
CA GLY A 46 -38.53 21.40 9.15
C GLY A 46 -37.57 20.57 8.31
N VAL A 47 -37.19 19.42 8.86
CA VAL A 47 -36.34 18.44 8.19
C VAL A 47 -36.91 17.03 8.38
N CYS A 48 -36.77 16.17 7.38
CA CYS A 48 -37.10 14.77 7.52
C CYS A 48 -36.17 13.85 6.72
N ILE A 49 -36.08 12.61 7.18
CA ILE A 49 -35.34 11.52 6.56
C ILE A 49 -36.33 10.39 6.32
N TYR A 50 -36.49 9.99 5.06
CA TYR A 50 -37.17 8.74 4.73
C TYR A 50 -36.13 7.64 4.58
N LEU A 51 -36.34 6.54 5.30
CA LEU A 51 -35.47 5.36 5.32
C LEU A 51 -36.27 4.16 4.84
N ARG A 52 -35.71 3.38 3.91
CA ARG A 52 -36.37 2.15 3.47
C ARG A 52 -36.59 1.20 4.66
N THR A 53 -37.77 0.59 4.76
CA THR A 53 -38.20 -0.20 5.94
C THR A 53 -37.30 -1.39 6.29
N ASN A 54 -36.42 -1.81 5.39
CA ASN A 54 -35.47 -2.90 5.61
C ASN A 54 -34.08 -2.44 6.06
N LEU A 55 -33.88 -1.13 6.29
CA LEU A 55 -32.63 -0.60 6.84
C LEU A 55 -32.67 -0.61 8.37
N ASN A 56 -31.62 -1.13 8.99
CA ASN A 56 -31.42 -0.96 10.43
C ASN A 56 -30.79 0.41 10.68
N TYR A 57 -31.42 1.22 11.52
CA TYR A 57 -30.91 2.53 11.90
C TYR A 57 -31.13 2.84 13.37
N ARG A 58 -30.37 3.81 13.87
CA ARG A 58 -30.54 4.41 15.18
C ARG A 58 -30.52 5.93 15.05
N ILE A 59 -31.48 6.61 15.65
CA ILE A 59 -31.47 8.08 15.72
C ILE A 59 -30.38 8.51 16.71
N ARG A 60 -29.55 9.47 16.31
CA ARG A 60 -28.40 10.00 17.09
C ARG A 60 -28.69 11.39 17.61
N ASP A 61 -29.63 11.49 18.54
CA ASP A 61 -30.03 12.76 19.14
C ASP A 61 -28.89 13.45 19.90
N ASP A 62 -27.89 12.68 20.36
CA ASP A 62 -26.67 13.17 21.00
C ASP A 62 -25.77 14.00 20.07
N LEU A 63 -25.99 13.91 18.75
CA LEU A 63 -25.29 14.68 17.73
C LEU A 63 -26.10 15.88 17.22
N ASN A 64 -27.32 16.07 17.73
CA ASN A 64 -28.15 17.19 17.33
C ASN A 64 -27.64 18.49 17.96
N ASP A 65 -27.65 19.56 17.16
CA ASP A 65 -27.38 20.92 17.63
C ASP A 65 -28.72 21.61 17.94
N ASP A 66 -28.83 22.28 19.09
CA ASP A 66 -30.05 22.98 19.49
C ASP A 66 -30.32 24.26 18.70
N ASP A 67 -29.27 24.85 18.12
CA ASP A 67 -29.36 26.04 17.26
C ASP A 67 -29.73 25.68 15.81
N LEU A 68 -29.72 24.39 15.46
CA LEU A 68 -30.05 23.88 14.13
C LEU A 68 -31.23 22.91 14.15
N GLU A 69 -32.01 22.95 13.07
CA GLU A 69 -32.98 21.89 12.80
C GLU A 69 -32.23 20.72 12.15
N CYS A 70 -31.57 19.92 12.98
CA CYS A 70 -30.77 18.77 12.57
C CYS A 70 -31.45 17.44 12.91
N LEU A 71 -31.31 16.47 12.00
CA LEU A 71 -31.59 15.05 12.20
C LEU A 71 -30.39 14.24 11.75
N ILE A 72 -29.91 13.35 12.61
CA ILE A 72 -28.82 12.43 12.30
C ILE A 72 -29.27 11.01 12.65
N VAL A 73 -29.07 10.09 11.72
CA VAL A 73 -29.29 8.66 11.88
C VAL A 73 -28.01 7.89 11.60
N GLU A 74 -27.75 6.87 12.40
CA GLU A 74 -26.68 5.91 12.20
C GLU A 74 -27.24 4.69 11.49
N ILE A 75 -26.75 4.42 10.28
CA ILE A 75 -27.15 3.26 9.47
C ILE A 75 -26.21 2.10 9.76
N SER A 76 -26.78 0.95 10.07
CA SER A 76 -26.05 -0.29 10.32
C SER A 76 -26.39 -1.34 9.28
N LYS A 77 -25.37 -1.91 8.63
CA LYS A 77 -25.52 -3.00 7.65
C LYS A 77 -24.69 -4.22 8.09
N PRO A 78 -25.19 -5.45 7.90
CA PRO A 78 -24.39 -6.65 8.15
C PRO A 78 -23.04 -6.58 7.41
N GLN A 79 -21.95 -6.91 8.09
CA GLN A 79 -20.60 -6.94 7.53
C GLN A 79 -20.08 -5.58 7.03
N SER A 80 -20.60 -4.47 7.54
CA SER A 80 -20.11 -3.12 7.24
C SER A 80 -20.07 -2.28 8.49
N SER A 81 -19.08 -1.39 8.58
CA SER A 81 -19.04 -0.38 9.64
C SER A 81 -20.27 0.53 9.52
N ALA A 82 -20.87 0.86 10.66
CA ALA A 82 -21.97 1.81 10.69
C ALA A 82 -21.51 3.18 10.19
N PHE A 83 -22.41 3.93 9.55
CA PHE A 83 -22.12 5.27 9.06
C PHE A 83 -23.26 6.23 9.39
N LEU A 84 -22.91 7.50 9.57
CA LEU A 84 -23.87 8.55 9.89
C LEU A 84 -24.43 9.17 8.61
N VAL A 85 -25.74 9.37 8.59
CA VAL A 85 -26.45 10.13 7.59
C VAL A 85 -27.23 11.21 8.33
N GLY A 86 -27.09 12.46 7.89
CA GLY A 86 -27.78 13.56 8.54
C GLY A 86 -28.21 14.63 7.56
N THR A 87 -29.24 15.36 7.96
CA THR A 87 -29.70 16.56 7.28
C THR A 87 -29.91 17.66 8.30
N TRP A 88 -29.65 18.89 7.89
CA TRP A 88 -29.79 20.03 8.78
C TRP A 88 -30.32 21.25 8.02
N TYR A 89 -31.08 22.06 8.74
CA TYR A 89 -31.51 23.38 8.33
C TYR A 89 -31.07 24.42 9.35
N ARG A 90 -30.70 25.60 8.85
CA ARG A 90 -30.32 26.76 9.67
C ARG A 90 -31.50 27.73 9.73
N PRO A 91 -32.18 27.86 10.89
CA PRO A 91 -33.20 28.90 11.07
C PRO A 91 -32.61 30.31 10.86
N PRO A 92 -33.38 31.29 10.35
CA PRO A 92 -32.86 32.64 10.07
C PRO A 92 -32.21 33.34 11.28
N ASN A 93 -32.62 32.97 12.49
CA ASN A 93 -32.16 33.56 13.75
C ASN A 93 -31.01 32.81 14.42
N SER A 94 -30.50 31.71 13.84
CA SER A 94 -29.39 30.96 14.45
C SER A 94 -28.02 31.52 14.05
N PRO A 95 -26.97 31.36 14.88
CA PRO A 95 -25.63 31.90 14.61
C PRO A 95 -25.03 31.35 13.30
N PRO A 96 -24.48 32.19 12.41
CA PRO A 96 -23.90 31.73 11.15
C PRO A 96 -22.58 30.97 11.34
N GLU A 97 -21.84 31.18 12.43
CA GLU A 97 -20.48 30.66 12.59
C GLU A 97 -20.45 29.12 12.54
N ARG A 98 -21.30 28.43 13.31
CA ARG A 98 -21.36 26.96 13.34
C ARG A 98 -21.73 26.33 11.99
N PHE A 99 -22.62 26.97 11.25
CA PHE A 99 -23.00 26.49 9.92
C PHE A 99 -21.85 26.63 8.91
N ASN A 100 -21.10 27.74 9.00
CA ASN A 100 -19.96 28.00 8.12
C ASN A 100 -18.77 27.09 8.43
N GLU A 101 -18.50 26.80 9.71
CA GLU A 101 -17.46 25.86 10.13
C GLU A 101 -17.70 24.45 9.57
N ASN A 102 -18.92 23.95 9.65
CA ASN A 102 -19.27 22.63 9.11
C ASN A 102 -19.18 22.58 7.58
N GLN A 103 -19.61 23.63 6.88
CA GLN A 103 -19.43 23.72 5.43
C GLN A 103 -17.95 23.77 5.03
N ALA A 104 -17.14 24.56 5.74
CA ALA A 104 -15.70 24.66 5.50
C ALA A 104 -15.01 23.30 5.74
N ASN A 105 -15.35 22.61 6.83
CA ASN A 105 -14.82 21.27 7.14
C ASN A 105 -15.20 20.24 6.08
N ASN A 106 -16.44 20.28 5.57
CA ASN A 106 -16.87 19.40 4.48
C ASN A 106 -16.15 19.73 3.17
N ALA A 107 -15.96 21.01 2.84
CA ALA A 107 -15.19 21.43 1.68
C ALA A 107 -13.74 20.95 1.74
N ILE A 108 -13.09 21.05 2.92
CA ILE A 108 -11.74 20.53 3.15
C ILE A 108 -11.69 19.02 2.92
N LYS A 109 -12.61 18.25 3.53
CA LYS A 109 -12.68 16.78 3.34
C LYS A 109 -12.89 16.40 1.87
N HIS A 110 -13.74 17.13 1.16
CA HIS A 110 -13.97 16.92 -0.28
C HIS A 110 -12.74 17.24 -1.12
N ALA A 111 -12.04 18.34 -0.82
CA ALA A 111 -10.82 18.73 -1.51
C ALA A 111 -9.69 17.70 -1.28
N GLU A 112 -9.51 17.23 -0.05
CA GLU A 112 -8.52 16.20 0.30
C GLU A 112 -8.81 14.88 -0.42
N LYS A 113 -10.06 14.40 -0.38
CA LYS A 113 -10.48 13.20 -1.12
C LYS A 113 -10.19 13.34 -2.61
N ARG A 114 -10.48 14.50 -3.20
CA ARG A 114 -10.26 14.77 -4.62
C ARG A 114 -8.78 14.76 -4.97
N TYR A 115 -7.95 15.45 -4.18
CA TYR A 115 -6.50 15.47 -4.35
C TYR A 115 -5.91 14.05 -4.43
N PHE A 116 -6.24 13.19 -3.48
CA PHE A 116 -5.72 11.82 -3.46
C PHE A 116 -6.29 10.95 -4.59
N SER A 117 -7.59 11.09 -4.91
CA SER A 117 -8.20 10.36 -6.03
C SER A 117 -7.54 10.72 -7.37
N ASP A 118 -7.37 12.01 -7.64
CA ASP A 118 -6.79 12.50 -8.89
C ASP A 118 -5.31 12.06 -9.02
N ASN A 119 -4.54 12.13 -7.93
CA ASN A 119 -3.14 11.72 -7.91
C ASN A 119 -2.95 10.19 -8.02
N LEU A 120 -3.86 9.40 -7.45
CA LEU A 120 -3.83 7.93 -7.59
C LEU A 120 -4.11 7.51 -9.04
N GLU A 121 -5.11 8.13 -9.69
CA GLU A 121 -5.37 7.88 -11.11
C GLU A 121 -4.20 8.32 -11.99
N ALA A 122 -3.60 9.49 -11.73
CA ALA A 122 -2.43 9.95 -12.45
C ALA A 122 -1.19 9.07 -12.25
N SER A 123 -1.11 8.33 -11.13
CA SER A 123 0.01 7.44 -10.78
C SER A 123 -0.20 6.00 -11.24
N LYS A 124 -1.30 5.70 -11.93
CA LYS A 124 -1.62 4.36 -12.45
C LYS A 124 -0.50 3.85 -13.35
N GLY A 125 0.02 2.66 -13.05
CA GLY A 125 1.18 2.08 -13.74
C GLY A 125 2.55 2.47 -13.16
N ASN A 126 2.59 3.31 -12.11
CA ASN A 126 3.79 3.56 -11.32
C ASN A 126 3.57 3.07 -9.87
N PRO A 127 3.88 1.80 -9.57
CA PRO A 127 3.67 1.21 -8.25
C PRO A 127 4.36 1.97 -7.13
N ARG A 128 5.52 2.59 -7.40
CA ARG A 128 6.28 3.35 -6.42
C ARG A 128 5.56 4.64 -6.02
N LYS A 129 5.18 5.46 -7.00
CA LYS A 129 4.39 6.69 -6.74
C LYS A 129 3.05 6.39 -6.07
N THR A 130 2.40 5.30 -6.49
CA THR A 130 1.16 4.84 -5.87
C THR A 130 1.38 4.51 -4.39
N TRP A 131 2.45 3.79 -4.06
CA TRP A 131 2.80 3.49 -2.67
C TRP A 131 3.21 4.71 -1.86
N ASP A 132 3.90 5.68 -2.47
CA ASP A 132 4.26 6.93 -1.79
C ASP A 132 2.99 7.70 -1.34
N LEU A 133 1.99 7.82 -2.22
CA LEU A 133 0.68 8.42 -1.92
C LEU A 133 -0.10 7.65 -0.84
N ILE A 134 -0.06 6.31 -0.87
CA ILE A 134 -0.71 5.48 0.16
C ILE A 134 -0.04 5.67 1.52
N ASN A 135 1.29 5.79 1.57
CA ASN A 135 2.01 6.00 2.83
C ASN A 135 1.71 7.38 3.42
N GLU A 136 1.59 8.40 2.56
CA GLU A 136 1.14 9.76 2.92
C GLU A 136 -0.27 9.72 3.54
N LEU A 137 -1.24 9.11 2.85
CA LEU A 137 -2.61 8.91 3.34
C LEU A 137 -2.67 8.15 4.67
N SER A 138 -1.88 7.09 4.78
CA SER A 138 -1.95 6.18 5.92
C SER A 138 -1.23 6.73 7.15
N SER A 139 -0.62 7.93 7.07
CA SER A 139 0.30 8.46 8.10
C SER A 139 1.35 7.42 8.53
N ARG A 140 1.68 6.48 7.62
CA ARG A 140 2.71 5.47 7.88
C ARG A 140 4.03 6.17 7.73
N ASN A 141 4.48 6.77 8.84
CA ASN A 141 5.90 7.00 9.04
C ASN A 141 6.56 5.62 9.02
N THR A 142 6.95 5.17 7.82
CA THR A 142 7.88 4.06 7.70
C THR A 142 9.12 4.51 8.43
N SER A 143 9.28 4.05 9.67
CA SER A 143 10.57 3.99 10.35
C SER A 143 11.52 3.31 9.37
N LYS A 144 12.27 4.14 8.64
CA LYS A 144 13.31 3.66 7.74
C LYS A 144 14.47 3.33 8.66
N SER A 145 14.83 2.04 8.63
CA SER A 145 15.75 1.37 9.56
C SER A 145 15.13 1.09 10.94
N SER A 146 14.84 -0.19 11.18
CA SER A 146 15.13 -0.77 12.47
C SER A 146 16.55 -1.34 12.38
N ASN A 147 17.51 -0.67 13.01
CA ASN A 147 18.84 -1.24 13.19
C ASN A 147 18.69 -2.59 13.90
N ILE A 148 19.45 -3.60 13.46
CA ILE A 148 19.57 -4.86 14.18
C ILE A 148 20.42 -4.53 15.42
N LEU A 149 19.82 -4.64 16.60
CA LEU A 149 20.49 -4.30 17.86
C LEU A 149 21.26 -5.49 18.41
N GLU A 150 20.70 -6.68 18.24
CA GLU A 150 21.27 -7.93 18.73
C GLU A 150 20.75 -9.12 17.93
N ILE A 151 21.54 -10.19 17.92
CA ILE A 151 21.18 -11.51 17.40
C ILE A 151 21.54 -12.59 18.43
N GLN A 152 20.90 -13.75 18.32
CA GLN A 152 21.13 -14.93 19.15
C GLN A 152 21.82 -16.01 18.30
N VAL A 153 23.00 -16.45 18.74
CA VAL A 153 23.75 -17.57 18.15
C VAL A 153 24.13 -18.52 19.28
N ASP A 154 23.74 -19.78 19.22
CA ASP A 154 24.10 -20.83 20.19
C ASP A 154 23.92 -20.40 21.67
N SER A 155 22.78 -19.77 21.96
CA SER A 155 22.41 -19.22 23.29
C SER A 155 23.26 -18.04 23.78
N ARG A 156 24.03 -17.40 22.89
CA ARG A 156 24.77 -16.16 23.16
C ARG A 156 24.13 -14.99 22.42
N THR A 157 23.99 -13.87 23.13
CA THR A 157 23.59 -12.59 22.54
C THR A 157 24.80 -11.89 21.95
N ILE A 158 24.74 -11.56 20.67
CA ILE A 158 25.76 -10.76 19.97
C ILE A 158 25.15 -9.41 19.63
N SER A 159 25.79 -8.32 20.03
CA SER A 159 25.33 -6.94 19.77
C SER A 159 26.35 -6.07 19.04
N THR A 160 27.59 -6.54 18.88
CA THR A 160 28.64 -5.81 18.15
C THR A 160 28.43 -5.94 16.65
N SER A 161 28.52 -4.84 15.89
CA SER A 161 28.27 -4.85 14.45
C SER A 161 29.19 -5.78 13.65
N GLY A 162 30.47 -5.88 14.01
CA GLY A 162 31.43 -6.77 13.35
C GLY A 162 31.08 -8.24 13.57
N ASP A 163 30.89 -8.64 14.83
CA ASP A 163 30.53 -10.01 15.19
C ASP A 163 29.17 -10.41 14.59
N MET A 164 28.20 -9.48 14.56
CA MET A 164 26.92 -9.71 13.89
C MET A 164 27.10 -9.94 12.39
N ALA A 165 27.95 -9.16 11.73
CA ALA A 165 28.21 -9.32 10.30
C ALA A 165 28.85 -10.68 10.00
N GLU A 166 29.80 -11.13 10.82
CA GLU A 166 30.42 -12.46 10.67
C GLU A 166 29.39 -13.57 10.90
N ALA A 167 28.58 -13.47 11.95
CA ALA A 167 27.52 -14.44 12.21
C ALA A 167 26.49 -14.54 11.06
N PHE A 168 26.09 -13.42 10.47
CA PHE A 168 25.24 -13.43 9.27
C PHE A 168 25.93 -14.07 8.07
N ASN A 169 27.22 -13.79 7.87
CA ASN A 169 28.01 -14.35 6.78
C ASN A 169 28.15 -15.87 6.91
N GLU A 170 28.54 -16.37 8.08
CA GLU A 170 28.61 -17.79 8.38
C GLU A 170 27.24 -18.47 8.22
N HIS A 171 26.18 -17.84 8.73
CA HIS A 171 24.83 -18.38 8.60
C HIS A 171 24.40 -18.52 7.12
N PHE A 172 24.49 -17.44 6.34
CA PHE A 172 24.04 -17.45 4.94
C PHE A 172 24.88 -18.34 4.04
N THR A 173 26.19 -18.45 4.29
CA THR A 173 27.08 -19.32 3.50
C THR A 173 26.84 -20.80 3.79
N ASN A 174 26.57 -21.17 5.05
CA ASN A 174 26.42 -22.56 5.46
C ASN A 174 24.98 -23.09 5.36
N THR A 175 23.96 -22.23 5.31
CA THR A 175 22.55 -22.65 5.27
C THR A 175 22.27 -23.68 4.16
N ALA A 176 22.82 -23.47 2.96
CA ALA A 176 22.60 -24.40 1.84
C ALA A 176 23.21 -25.79 2.11
N GLN A 177 24.39 -25.85 2.75
CA GLN A 177 25.06 -27.10 3.06
C GLN A 177 24.34 -27.87 4.15
N VAL A 178 23.87 -27.18 5.20
CA VAL A 178 23.07 -27.78 6.27
C VAL A 178 21.78 -28.37 5.69
N LEU A 179 21.04 -27.60 4.88
CA LEU A 179 19.82 -28.08 4.23
C LEU A 179 20.09 -29.25 3.28
N ALA A 180 21.21 -29.25 2.56
CA ALA A 180 21.58 -30.35 1.68
C ALA A 180 21.84 -31.65 2.45
N GLN A 181 22.36 -31.58 3.68
CA GLN A 181 22.57 -32.75 4.53
C GLN A 181 21.26 -33.35 5.06
N GLU A 182 20.20 -32.55 5.16
CA GLU A 182 18.86 -33.01 5.55
C GLU A 182 18.12 -33.71 4.40
N VAL A 183 18.57 -33.56 3.15
CA VAL A 183 17.96 -34.21 2.00
C VAL A 183 18.26 -35.73 2.07
N PRO A 184 17.24 -36.60 2.06
CA PRO A 184 17.44 -38.04 2.04
C PRO A 184 18.27 -38.49 0.85
N ALA A 185 19.06 -39.55 1.02
CA ALA A 185 19.80 -40.16 -0.07
C ALA A 185 18.83 -40.62 -1.17
N ALA A 186 19.09 -40.20 -2.41
CA ALA A 186 18.28 -40.64 -3.55
C ALA A 186 18.55 -42.13 -3.83
N GLU A 187 17.50 -42.93 -3.93
CA GLU A 187 17.59 -44.35 -4.31
C GLU A 187 17.90 -44.54 -5.80
N VAL A 188 17.64 -43.51 -6.61
CA VAL A 188 17.79 -43.55 -8.07
C VAL A 188 18.83 -42.52 -8.50
N ASN A 189 19.76 -42.96 -9.35
CA ASN A 189 20.72 -42.06 -9.99
C ASN A 189 19.95 -40.98 -10.79
N PRO A 190 20.21 -39.68 -10.59
CA PRO A 190 19.55 -38.59 -11.33
C PRO A 190 19.62 -38.75 -12.86
N GLU A 191 20.66 -39.39 -13.39
CA GLU A 191 20.82 -39.69 -14.81
C GLU A 191 19.69 -40.57 -15.38
N PHE A 192 19.02 -41.37 -14.53
CA PHE A 192 17.86 -42.16 -14.95
C PHE A 192 16.72 -41.29 -15.50
N TYR A 193 16.57 -40.07 -14.98
CA TYR A 193 15.54 -39.13 -15.44
C TYR A 193 15.97 -38.37 -16.70
N LEU A 194 17.23 -38.49 -17.13
CA LEU A 194 17.74 -37.80 -18.30
C LEU A 194 17.48 -38.63 -19.56
N SER A 195 16.72 -38.06 -20.49
CA SER A 195 16.61 -38.59 -21.85
C SER A 195 17.81 -38.15 -22.70
N TYR A 196 18.31 -39.03 -23.57
CA TYR A 196 19.30 -38.65 -24.58
C TYR A 196 18.86 -37.40 -25.35
N THR A 197 19.79 -36.47 -25.54
CA THR A 197 19.60 -35.27 -26.34
C THR A 197 20.86 -35.03 -27.17
N ASP A 198 20.67 -34.69 -28.44
CA ASP A 198 21.72 -34.22 -29.36
C ASP A 198 22.02 -32.72 -29.16
N LYS A 199 21.23 -32.04 -28.32
CA LYS A 199 21.41 -30.62 -28.00
C LYS A 199 22.54 -30.45 -26.99
N ALA A 200 23.62 -29.81 -27.42
CA ALA A 200 24.66 -29.30 -26.55
C ALA A 200 24.42 -27.82 -26.23
N PHE A 201 24.61 -27.45 -24.97
CA PHE A 201 24.71 -26.05 -24.58
C PHE A 201 26.18 -25.62 -24.63
N CYS A 202 26.47 -24.56 -25.38
CA CYS A 202 27.79 -23.96 -25.44
C CYS A 202 27.68 -22.47 -25.12
N LEU A 203 28.54 -21.98 -24.22
CA LEU A 203 28.71 -20.55 -24.00
C LEU A 203 29.50 -19.97 -25.17
N ASN A 204 28.87 -19.06 -25.91
CA ASN A 204 29.51 -18.34 -27.00
C ASN A 204 30.15 -17.05 -26.49
N THR A 205 31.33 -16.72 -27.01
CA THR A 205 32.00 -15.46 -26.69
C THR A 205 31.18 -14.29 -27.26
N PRO A 206 30.96 -13.20 -26.50
CA PRO A 206 30.13 -12.10 -26.96
C PRO A 206 30.88 -11.25 -27.99
N SER A 207 30.15 -10.70 -28.97
CA SER A 207 30.71 -9.66 -29.84
C SER A 207 30.73 -8.31 -29.12
N LEU A 208 31.57 -7.39 -29.61
CA LEU A 208 31.65 -6.02 -29.12
C LEU A 208 30.28 -5.32 -29.14
N ASP A 209 29.52 -5.50 -30.23
CA ASP A 209 28.21 -4.89 -30.40
C ASP A 209 27.20 -5.39 -29.36
N VAL A 210 27.24 -6.69 -29.02
CA VAL A 210 26.38 -7.25 -27.98
C VAL A 210 26.68 -6.59 -26.64
N VAL A 211 27.96 -6.52 -26.25
CA VAL A 211 28.37 -5.90 -24.99
C VAL A 211 27.99 -4.42 -24.94
N PHE A 212 28.30 -3.67 -26.00
CA PHE A 212 27.95 -2.25 -26.10
C PHE A 212 26.44 -2.01 -25.96
N ASN A 213 25.61 -2.78 -26.68
CA ASN A 213 24.17 -2.63 -26.63
C ASN A 213 23.59 -3.02 -25.26
N LEU A 214 24.17 -3.99 -24.57
CA LEU A 214 23.78 -4.35 -23.21
C LEU A 214 24.14 -3.24 -22.21
N LEU A 215 25.34 -2.66 -22.30
CA LEU A 215 25.72 -1.51 -21.48
C LEU A 215 24.76 -0.32 -21.66
N ARG A 216 24.32 -0.07 -22.90
CA ARG A 216 23.32 0.97 -23.22
C ARG A 216 21.94 0.70 -22.62
N LYS A 217 21.62 -0.55 -22.29
CA LYS A 217 20.35 -0.96 -21.68
C LYS A 217 20.37 -0.99 -20.15
N ILE A 218 21.52 -0.70 -19.52
CA ILE A 218 21.62 -0.67 -18.06
C ILE A 218 20.65 0.36 -17.45
N VAL A 219 20.02 -0.03 -16.34
CA VAL A 219 19.12 0.82 -15.54
C VAL A 219 19.96 1.76 -14.68
N GLU A 220 19.83 3.06 -14.91
CA GLU A 220 20.71 4.08 -14.31
C GLU A 220 20.58 4.25 -12.80
N LYS A 221 19.41 3.91 -12.24
CA LYS A 221 19.05 4.14 -10.83
C LYS A 221 19.34 2.94 -9.92
N LYS A 222 20.10 1.95 -10.40
CA LYS A 222 20.52 0.81 -9.56
C LYS A 222 21.60 1.24 -8.56
N ALA A 223 21.67 0.52 -7.45
CA ALA A 223 22.73 0.71 -6.46
C ALA A 223 24.10 0.45 -7.09
N THR A 224 25.11 1.15 -6.59
CA THR A 224 26.50 0.89 -6.95
C THR A 224 27.03 -0.33 -6.21
N GLY A 225 27.85 -1.12 -6.90
CA GLY A 225 28.57 -2.23 -6.30
C GLY A 225 29.72 -1.77 -5.40
N LEU A 226 30.60 -2.69 -5.05
CA LEU A 226 31.79 -2.43 -4.22
C LEU A 226 32.79 -1.47 -4.88
N ASP A 227 32.77 -1.38 -6.21
CA ASP A 227 33.60 -0.48 -7.02
C ASP A 227 33.18 1.00 -6.96
N MET A 228 32.02 1.28 -6.38
CA MET A 228 31.40 2.61 -6.33
C MET A 228 31.17 3.25 -7.71
N ILE A 229 31.10 2.45 -8.78
CA ILE A 229 30.88 2.95 -10.14
C ILE A 229 29.36 3.03 -10.41
N PRO A 230 28.82 4.23 -10.69
CA PRO A 230 27.41 4.39 -11.03
C PRO A 230 27.03 3.68 -12.33
N SER A 231 25.89 2.98 -12.33
CA SER A 231 25.31 2.38 -13.54
C SER A 231 25.12 3.39 -14.68
N LYS A 232 24.79 4.64 -14.33
CA LYS A 232 24.72 5.76 -15.28
C LYS A 232 26.05 6.04 -15.96
N LEU A 233 27.15 6.01 -15.20
CA LEU A 233 28.49 6.26 -15.74
C LEU A 233 28.90 5.15 -16.72
N LEU A 234 28.68 3.88 -16.35
CA LEU A 234 28.93 2.74 -17.24
C LEU A 234 28.17 2.86 -18.56
N LYS A 235 26.90 3.27 -18.50
CA LYS A 235 26.06 3.48 -19.68
C LYS A 235 26.53 4.65 -20.56
N MET A 236 27.02 5.73 -19.96
CA MET A 236 27.58 6.87 -20.68
C MET A 236 28.93 6.53 -21.33
N ALA A 237 29.77 5.77 -20.64
CA ALA A 237 31.10 5.35 -21.10
C ALA A 237 31.05 4.06 -21.94
N ALA A 238 29.87 3.59 -22.36
CA ALA A 238 29.69 2.28 -22.99
C ALA A 238 30.61 2.07 -24.22
N SER A 239 30.80 3.10 -25.06
CA SER A 239 31.66 3.02 -26.25
C SER A 239 33.14 2.82 -25.90
N ILE A 240 33.58 3.33 -24.75
CA ILE A 240 34.97 3.26 -24.29
C ILE A 240 35.22 1.95 -23.55
N VAL A 241 34.26 1.50 -22.74
CA VAL A 241 34.44 0.35 -21.84
C VAL A 241 34.09 -0.99 -22.50
N ALA A 242 33.21 -1.00 -23.51
CA ALA A 242 32.79 -2.23 -24.18
C ALA A 242 33.93 -3.11 -24.72
N PRO A 243 34.99 -2.56 -25.36
CA PRO A 243 36.11 -3.38 -25.84
C PRO A 243 36.81 -4.16 -24.73
N SER A 244 37.11 -3.49 -23.62
CA SER A 244 37.77 -4.09 -22.46
C SER A 244 36.90 -5.18 -21.82
N LEU A 245 35.61 -4.90 -21.62
CA LEU A 245 34.68 -5.90 -21.07
C LEU A 245 34.51 -7.09 -22.00
N THR A 246 34.45 -6.87 -23.31
CA THR A 246 34.35 -7.96 -24.31
C THR A 246 35.56 -8.89 -24.21
N ALA A 247 36.77 -8.35 -24.08
CA ALA A 247 37.98 -9.14 -23.90
C ALA A 247 37.96 -9.95 -22.59
N ILE A 248 37.51 -9.35 -21.48
CA ILE A 248 37.39 -10.04 -20.18
C ILE A 248 36.35 -11.16 -20.26
N PHE A 249 35.16 -10.92 -20.82
CA PHE A 249 34.12 -11.93 -20.97
C PHE A 249 34.57 -13.07 -21.87
N THR A 250 35.21 -12.76 -23.00
CA THR A 250 35.79 -13.76 -23.90
C THR A 250 36.79 -14.64 -23.17
N LYS A 251 37.73 -14.05 -22.43
CA LYS A 251 38.71 -14.81 -21.65
C LYS A 251 38.05 -15.65 -20.55
N SER A 252 37.03 -15.12 -19.89
CA SER A 252 36.31 -15.84 -18.82
C SER A 252 35.58 -17.06 -19.36
N ILE A 253 34.90 -16.92 -20.51
CA ILE A 253 34.18 -18.02 -21.16
C ILE A 253 35.15 -19.10 -21.66
N LEU A 254 36.27 -18.69 -22.27
CA LEU A 254 37.24 -19.64 -22.83
C LEU A 254 38.05 -20.39 -21.77
N THR A 255 38.36 -19.75 -20.64
CA THR A 255 39.19 -20.35 -19.58
C THR A 255 38.39 -20.92 -18.42
N GLY A 256 37.11 -20.56 -18.29
CA GLY A 256 36.30 -20.85 -17.10
C GLY A 256 36.73 -20.07 -15.85
N ILE A 257 37.65 -19.10 -15.98
CA ILE A 257 38.18 -18.33 -14.86
C ILE A 257 37.58 -16.91 -14.88
N TYR A 258 36.89 -16.56 -13.80
CA TYR A 258 36.30 -15.23 -13.61
C TYR A 258 37.12 -14.37 -12.64
N PRO A 259 37.18 -13.04 -12.82
CA PRO A 259 37.82 -12.12 -11.89
C PRO A 259 37.33 -12.33 -10.45
N THR A 260 38.25 -12.32 -9.49
CA THR A 260 37.93 -12.54 -8.07
C THR A 260 37.03 -11.42 -7.54
N GLU A 261 37.25 -10.20 -8.01
CA GLU A 261 36.47 -9.00 -7.68
C GLU A 261 35.00 -9.11 -8.12
N TRP A 262 34.68 -9.97 -9.09
CA TRP A 262 33.29 -10.21 -9.52
C TRP A 262 32.60 -11.32 -8.73
N LYS A 263 33.34 -12.03 -7.88
CA LYS A 263 32.81 -13.07 -6.98
C LYS A 263 32.50 -12.54 -5.59
N THR A 264 32.90 -11.31 -5.30
CA THR A 264 32.60 -10.64 -4.03
C THR A 264 31.37 -9.74 -4.18
N ALA A 265 30.52 -9.70 -3.15
CA ALA A 265 29.31 -8.88 -3.14
C ALA A 265 29.08 -8.33 -1.73
N ARG A 266 28.41 -7.17 -1.63
CA ARG A 266 27.98 -6.66 -0.33
C ARG A 266 26.65 -7.28 0.03
N VAL A 267 26.64 -8.12 1.06
CA VAL A 267 25.41 -8.76 1.56
C VAL A 267 24.78 -7.87 2.62
N THR A 268 23.49 -7.58 2.46
CA THR A 268 22.69 -6.85 3.46
C THR A 268 21.60 -7.78 3.99
N PRO A 269 21.62 -8.14 5.29
CA PRO A 269 20.54 -8.91 5.90
C PRO A 269 19.25 -8.08 5.93
N VAL A 270 18.17 -8.60 5.35
CA VAL A 270 16.85 -7.97 5.36
C VAL A 270 15.88 -8.79 6.17
N PHE A 271 15.32 -8.18 7.22
CA PHE A 271 14.35 -8.83 8.09
C PHE A 271 13.09 -9.21 7.32
N LYS A 272 12.69 -10.48 7.44
CA LYS A 272 11.53 -11.07 6.77
C LYS A 272 10.29 -11.03 7.67
N LYS A 273 10.32 -11.76 8.79
CA LYS A 273 9.21 -11.94 9.77
C LYS A 273 9.72 -12.67 11.02
N GLY A 274 8.97 -12.68 12.12
CA GLY A 274 9.32 -13.47 13.31
C GLY A 274 10.11 -12.68 14.35
N VAL A 275 11.04 -13.35 15.05
CA VAL A 275 11.87 -12.73 16.09
C VAL A 275 13.11 -12.10 15.44
N LYS A 276 13.38 -10.83 15.72
CA LYS A 276 14.49 -10.07 15.11
C LYS A 276 15.89 -10.52 15.55
N SER A 277 16.01 -11.21 16.67
CA SER A 277 17.29 -11.74 17.12
C SER A 277 17.64 -13.07 16.46
N ASP A 278 16.71 -13.72 15.76
CA ASP A 278 16.95 -15.02 15.11
C ASP A 278 17.38 -14.83 13.65
N LEU A 279 18.52 -15.40 13.28
CA LEU A 279 19.13 -15.30 11.96
C LEU A 279 18.26 -15.88 10.83
N ASN A 280 17.47 -16.93 11.13
CA ASN A 280 16.58 -17.57 10.14
C ASN A 280 15.48 -16.64 9.63
N ASN A 281 15.23 -15.54 10.35
CA ASN A 281 14.23 -14.54 10.04
C ASN A 281 14.74 -13.43 9.11
N TYR A 282 15.93 -13.60 8.53
CA TYR A 282 16.55 -12.66 7.60
C TYR A 282 16.82 -13.29 6.24
N HIS A 283 16.81 -12.45 5.20
CA HIS A 283 17.20 -12.82 3.84
C HIS A 283 18.47 -12.08 3.43
N PRO A 284 19.43 -12.74 2.76
CA PRO A 284 20.57 -12.07 2.16
C PRO A 284 20.15 -11.33 0.89
N ILE A 285 20.35 -10.00 0.85
CA ILE A 285 20.28 -9.22 -0.39
C ILE A 285 21.68 -8.83 -0.82
N ASN A 286 22.05 -9.24 -2.03
CA ASN A 286 23.35 -8.92 -2.62
C ASN A 286 23.23 -7.61 -3.42
N ASN A 287 24.08 -6.64 -3.10
CA ASN A 287 24.28 -5.42 -3.89
C ASN A 287 25.66 -5.42 -4.55
#